data_AF-A0A9X9Z733-F1
#
_entry.id   AF-A0A9X9Z733-F1
#
_cell.length_a   1.000
_cell.length_b   1.000
_cell.length_c   1.000
_cell.angle_alpha   90.00
_cell.angle_beta   90.00
_cell.angle_gamma   90.00
#
_symmetry.space_group_name_H-M   'P 1'
#
loop_
_entity.id
_entity.type
_entity.pdbx_description
1 polymer ?
#
loop_
_entity_poly.entity_id
_entity_poly.type
_entity_poly.pdbx_seq_one_letter_code
_entity_poly.pdbx_strand_id
1 'polypeptide(L)' 'MSVLSEAGAIRVCETHGWMQDRADPHARERALDIARHNSPRSVSVEAAAGAIAEVLDGISDSCPECPPTDEV' A
#
# COMPACT_ATOMS: atom_id res chain seq x y z
N MET A 1 4.29 -0.58 8.32
CA MET A 1 4.38 -0.82 6.87
C MET A 1 4.55 -2.29 6.48
N SER A 2 4.47 -3.26 7.41
CA SER A 2 4.59 -4.68 7.05
C SER A 2 3.38 -5.22 6.30
N VAL A 3 2.15 -4.85 6.68
CA VAL A 3 0.91 -5.37 6.05
C VAL A 3 0.84 -5.06 4.56
N LEU A 4 1.18 -3.84 4.15
CA LEU A 4 1.12 -3.42 2.75
C LEU A 4 2.19 -4.14 1.90
N SER A 5 3.41 -4.26 2.43
CA SER A 5 4.48 -4.98 1.74
C SER A 5 4.23 -6.49 1.70
N GLU A 6 3.71 -7.07 2.79
CA GLU A 6 3.37 -8.49 2.88
C GLU A 6 2.22 -8.88 1.94
N ALA A 7 1.24 -7.99 1.78
CA ALA A 7 0.19 -8.15 0.80
C ALA A 7 0.67 -7.97 -0.65
N GLY A 8 1.86 -7.38 -0.85
CA GLY A 8 2.36 -6.94 -2.15
C GLY A 8 1.61 -5.73 -2.71
N ALA A 9 0.92 -4.97 -1.86
CA ALA A 9 0.15 -3.79 -2.25
C ALA A 9 1.08 -2.60 -2.54
N ILE A 10 2.28 -2.57 -1.94
CA ILE A 10 3.28 -1.55 -2.21
C ILE A 10 4.61 -2.17 -2.62
N ARG A 11 5.38 -1.42 -3.40
CA ARG A 11 6.80 -1.70 -3.69
C ARG A 11 7.66 -0.52 -3.25
N VAL A 12 8.92 -0.78 -2.96
CA VAL A 12 9.89 0.26 -2.67
C VAL A 12 10.68 0.57 -3.94
N CYS A 13 10.84 1.84 -4.27
CA CYS A 13 11.79 2.27 -5.29
C CYS A 13 13.19 1.90 -4.82
N GLU A 14 13.87 0.99 -5.54
CA GLU A 14 15.19 0.51 -5.13
C GLU A 14 16.24 1.64 -5.09
N THR A 15 16.07 2.66 -5.92
CA THR A 15 16.99 3.79 -6.05
C THR A 15 16.76 4.86 -4.98
N HIS A 16 15.51 5.20 -4.68
CA HIS A 16 15.15 6.36 -3.86
C HIS A 16 14.46 6.00 -2.54
N GLY A 17 14.10 4.73 -2.33
CA GLY A 17 13.47 4.26 -1.10
C GLY A 17 11.99 4.65 -0.93
N TRP A 18 11.40 5.36 -1.89
CA TRP A 18 9.98 5.73 -1.83
C TRP A 18 9.06 4.52 -1.95
N MET A 19 8.00 4.54 -1.14
CA MET A 19 6.91 3.60 -1.28
C MET A 19 6.05 4.00 -2.46
N GLN A 20 5.73 3.01 -3.29
CA GLN A 20 4.90 3.15 -4.46
C GLN A 20 3.76 2.15 -4.32
N ASP A 21 2.53 2.59 -4.61
CA ASP A 21 1.41 1.68 -4.80
C ASP A 21 1.74 0.80 -6.03
N ARG A 22 1.27 -0.44 -6.00
CA ARG A 22 1.30 -1.33 -7.17
C ARG A 22 0.01 -1.21 -7.98
N ALA A 23 -1.01 -0.55 -7.43
CA ALA A 23 -2.38 -0.47 -7.92
C ALA A 23 -3.00 -1.84 -8.25
N ASP A 24 -2.49 -2.92 -7.64
CA ASP A 24 -2.95 -4.28 -7.87
C ASP A 24 -4.21 -4.54 -7.02
N PRO A 25 -5.39 -4.77 -7.63
CA PRO A 25 -6.65 -4.88 -6.89
C PRO A 25 -6.66 -6.08 -5.94
N HIS A 26 -6.00 -7.17 -6.32
CA HIS A 26 -5.91 -8.36 -5.47
C HIS A 26 -4.96 -8.15 -4.28
N ALA A 27 -3.86 -7.44 -4.48
CA ALA A 27 -2.95 -7.05 -3.40
C ALA A 27 -3.61 -6.08 -2.44
N ARG A 28 -4.40 -5.14 -2.95
CA ARG A 28 -5.20 -4.24 -2.13
C ARG A 28 -6.22 -5.01 -1.29
N GLU A 29 -6.95 -5.94 -1.87
CA GLU A 29 -7.89 -6.80 -1.13
C GLU A 29 -7.18 -7.60 -0.02
N ARG A 30 -6.02 -8.21 -0.33
CA ARG A 30 -5.21 -8.92 0.67
C ARG A 30 -4.75 -8.00 1.80
N ALA A 31 -4.32 -6.77 1.49
CA ALA A 31 -3.89 -5.81 2.50
C ALA A 31 -5.03 -5.45 3.46
N LEU A 32 -6.25 -5.25 2.92
CA LEU A 32 -7.44 -5.00 3.72
C LEU A 32 -7.78 -6.21 4.58
N ASP A 33 -7.72 -7.42 4.04
CA ASP A 33 -7.99 -8.63 4.81
C ASP A 33 -6.99 -8.84 5.97
N ILE A 34 -5.69 -8.61 5.73
CA ILE A 34 -4.68 -8.66 6.78
C ILE A 34 -4.93 -7.58 7.83
N ALA A 35 -5.33 -6.36 7.43
CA ALA A 35 -5.66 -5.27 8.35
C ALA A 35 -6.86 -5.62 9.25
N ARG A 36 -7.85 -6.30 8.68
CA ARG A 36 -9.04 -6.79 9.39
C ARG A 36 -8.64 -7.82 10.44
N HIS A 37 -7.84 -8.81 10.06
CA HIS A 37 -7.38 -9.88 10.96
C HIS A 37 -6.43 -9.39 12.05
N ASN A 38 -5.57 -8.41 11.75
CA ASN A 38 -4.61 -7.83 12.69
C ASN A 38 -5.15 -6.58 13.41
N SER A 39 -6.45 -6.31 13.31
CA SER A 39 -7.05 -5.14 13.94
C SER A 39 -6.84 -5.20 15.47
N PRO A 40 -6.32 -4.14 16.10
CA PRO A 40 -6.18 -4.12 17.55
C PRO A 40 -7.57 -4.12 18.20
N ARG A 41 -7.72 -4.75 19.37
CA ARG A 41 -9.02 -4.96 20.04
C ARG A 41 -9.84 -3.68 20.28
N SER A 42 -9.19 -2.52 20.29
CA SER A 42 -9.82 -1.20 20.47
C SER A 42 -10.31 -0.55 19.19
N VAL A 43 -10.03 -1.14 18.02
CA VAL A 43 -10.38 -0.60 16.70
C VAL A 43 -11.26 -1.61 15.98
N SER A 44 -12.37 -1.16 15.41
CA SER A 44 -13.23 -2.01 14.60
C SER A 44 -12.49 -2.51 13.37
N VAL A 45 -12.80 -3.74 12.96
CA VAL A 45 -12.26 -4.39 11.75
C VAL A 45 -12.39 -3.50 10.50
N GLU A 46 -13.55 -2.83 10.34
CA GLU A 46 -13.77 -1.90 9.23
C GLU A 46 -12.94 -0.62 9.33
N ALA A 47 -12.72 -0.09 10.54
CA ALA A 47 -11.88 1.08 10.74
C ALA A 47 -10.41 0.79 10.44
N ALA A 48 -9.92 -0.41 10.80
CA ALA A 48 -8.57 -0.85 10.46
C ALA A 48 -8.39 -1.01 8.93
N ALA A 49 -9.37 -1.59 8.24
CA ALA A 49 -9.37 -1.69 6.79
C ALA A 49 -9.44 -0.31 6.13
N GLY A 50 -10.30 0.58 6.62
CA GLY A 50 -10.44 1.96 6.12
C GLY A 50 -9.12 2.72 6.20
N ALA A 51 -8.44 2.67 7.35
CA ALA A 51 -7.15 3.32 7.53
C ALA A 51 -6.09 2.82 6.52
N ILE A 52 -6.07 1.52 6.22
CA ILE A 52 -5.16 0.96 5.19
C ILE A 52 -5.56 1.42 3.78
N ALA A 53 -6.85 1.50 3.48
CA ALA A 53 -7.33 2.02 2.20
C ALA A 53 -6.96 3.49 2.00
N GLU A 54 -7.08 4.33 3.05
CA GLU A 54 -6.69 5.74 3.04
C GLU A 54 -5.18 5.92 2.85
N VAL A 55 -4.35 5.08 3.49
CA VAL A 55 -2.91 5.11 3.27
C VAL A 55 -2.56 4.79 1.83
N LEU A 56 -3.18 3.75 1.23
CA LEU A 56 -2.94 3.41 -0.18
C LEU A 56 -3.38 4.52 -1.13
N ASP A 57 -4.52 5.16 -0.86
CA ASP A 57 -5.01 6.30 -1.65
C ASP A 57 -4.04 7.50 -1.65
N GLY A 58 -3.31 7.70 -0.53
CA GLY A 58 -2.29 8.73 -0.42
C GLY A 58 -0.93 8.38 -1.03
N ILE A 59 -0.70 7.12 -1.44
CA ILE A 59 0.57 6.68 -2.04
C ILE A 59 0.46 6.77 -3.55
N SER A 60 1.43 7.42 -4.19
CA SER A 60 1.52 7.42 -5.65
C SER A 60 1.98 6.05 -6.16
N ASP A 61 1.45 5.60 -7.29
CA ASP A 61 1.92 4.41 -8.00
C ASP A 61 3.35 4.60 -8.59
N SER A 62 3.83 5.84 -8.64
CA SER A 62 5.13 6.20 -9.18
C SER A 62 6.01 6.93 -8.16
N CYS A 63 7.32 6.69 -8.23
CA CYS A 63 8.31 7.40 -7.44
C CYS A 63 8.47 8.84 -7.97
N PRO A 64 8.24 9.89 -7.15
CA PRO A 64 8.29 11.28 -7.61
C PRO A 64 9.70 11.75 -8.00
N GLU A 65 10.74 11.10 -7.47
CA GLU A 65 12.15 11.41 -7.77
C GLU A 65 12.70 10.59 -8.94
N CYS A 66 12.00 9.53 -9.36
CA CYS A 66 12.39 8.86 -10.59
C CYS A 66 12.03 9.76 -11.76
N PRO A 67 12.89 9.87 -12.78
CA PRO A 67 12.42 10.45 -14.03
C PRO A 67 11.20 9.62 -14.47
N PRO A 68 10.11 10.25 -14.95
CA PRO A 68 9.08 9.51 -15.64
C PRO A 68 9.80 8.74 -16.74
N THR A 69 9.54 7.45 -16.86
CA THR A 69 10.11 6.66 -17.96
C THR A 69 9.53 7.25 -19.25
N ASP A 70 10.23 8.23 -19.80
CA ASP A 70 9.97 8.79 -21.12
C ASP A 70 10.15 7.61 -22.07
N GLU A 71 9.03 7.23 -22.68
CA GLU A 71 8.92 6.16 -23.64
C GLU A 71 9.95 6.40 -24.75
N VAL A 72 10.97 5.53 -24.84
CA VAL A 72 11.89 5.48 -25.98
C VAL A 72 11.32 4.65 -27.12
#